data_AF-K3WYA9-F1
#
_entry.id   AF-K3WYA9-F1
#
_cell.length_a   1.000
_cell.length_b   1.000
_cell.length_c   1.000
_cell.angle_alpha   90.00
_cell.angle_beta   90.00
_cell.angle_gamma   90.00
#
_symmetry.space_group_name_H-M   'P 1'
#
loop_
_entity.id
_entity.type
_entity.pdbx_description
1 polymer ?
#
loop_
_entity_poly.entity_id
_entity_poly.type
_entity_poly.pdbx_seq_one_letter_code
_entity_poly.pdbx_strand_id
1 'polypeptide(L)'
;MQVAHAFVVAATQAPQRQQQPQNASPMLHNHPVESKKKKLLRPRTIKRCTAPACESFARSRGFCKAHGGGKRCKQPDCMLSDQGGGFCIRHGGGKRCEVEGCLKSAQSRRFCKAHGGGDAIRQVKEADAAARMEEARGTRKRAVPIHLMVQGQA
;
A
#
# COMPACT_ATOMS: atom_id res chain seq x y z
N MET A 1 -28.60 71.98 -45.88
CA MET A 1 -27.80 71.03 -46.67
C MET A 1 -27.82 69.70 -45.93
N GLN A 2 -28.87 68.89 -46.16
CA GLN A 2 -28.98 67.53 -45.62
C GLN A 2 -27.95 66.61 -46.31
N VAL A 3 -27.19 65.85 -45.52
CA VAL A 3 -26.46 64.66 -45.97
C VAL A 3 -27.24 63.42 -45.55
N ALA A 4 -27.19 62.41 -46.41
CA ALA A 4 -28.06 61.25 -46.41
C ALA A 4 -27.37 59.96 -45.90
N HIS A 5 -28.20 58.95 -45.65
CA HIS A 5 -27.95 57.50 -45.53
C HIS A 5 -27.22 56.98 -44.28
N ALA A 6 -27.80 55.97 -43.61
CA ALA A 6 -27.63 54.56 -43.99
C ALA A 6 -28.41 53.62 -43.06
N PHE A 7 -29.08 52.65 -43.66
CA PHE A 7 -29.64 51.44 -43.02
C PHE A 7 -28.51 50.57 -42.45
N VAL A 8 -28.70 49.95 -41.27
CA VAL A 8 -28.09 48.65 -40.93
C VAL A 8 -28.87 47.88 -39.86
N VAL A 9 -29.49 46.79 -40.32
CA VAL A 9 -29.54 45.40 -39.78
C VAL A 9 -29.98 45.13 -38.33
N ALA A 10 -31.03 44.31 -38.23
CA ALA A 10 -31.50 43.63 -37.02
C ALA A 10 -30.51 42.56 -36.51
N ALA A 11 -30.40 42.41 -35.19
CA ALA A 11 -29.85 41.21 -34.57
C ALA A 11 -30.62 40.90 -33.27
N THR A 12 -31.54 39.95 -33.36
CA THR A 12 -32.20 39.25 -32.25
C THR A 12 -31.15 38.52 -31.41
N GLN A 13 -30.94 38.97 -30.17
CA GLN A 13 -30.03 38.31 -29.23
C GLN A 13 -30.81 37.29 -28.40
N ALA A 14 -30.31 36.05 -28.43
CA ALA A 14 -30.79 34.89 -27.69
C ALA A 14 -30.55 35.04 -26.17
N PRO A 15 -31.36 34.37 -25.31
CA PRO A 15 -31.26 34.50 -23.87
C PRO A 15 -29.98 33.84 -23.35
N GLN A 16 -29.23 34.61 -22.56
CA GLN A 16 -27.99 34.16 -21.94
C GLN A 16 -28.26 33.11 -20.88
N ARG A 17 -27.62 31.96 -21.07
CA ARG A 17 -27.57 30.82 -20.18
C ARG A 17 -27.05 31.26 -18.80
N GLN A 18 -27.90 31.09 -17.79
CA GLN A 18 -27.57 31.27 -16.37
C GLN A 18 -26.32 30.48 -16.00
N GLN A 19 -25.29 31.16 -15.50
CA GLN A 19 -24.11 30.54 -14.92
C GLN A 19 -24.28 30.48 -13.40
N GLN A 20 -24.23 29.25 -12.88
CA GLN A 20 -24.21 28.87 -11.47
C GLN A 20 -23.07 29.58 -10.70
N PRO A 21 -23.26 29.96 -9.42
CA PRO A 21 -22.21 30.57 -8.60
C PRO A 21 -21.00 29.65 -8.43
N GLN A 22 -19.82 30.26 -8.53
CA GLN A 22 -18.53 29.59 -8.44
C GLN A 22 -18.23 29.29 -6.98
N ASN A 23 -18.35 28.01 -6.63
CA ASN A 23 -17.79 27.40 -5.44
C ASN A 23 -16.38 27.93 -5.19
N ALA A 24 -16.23 28.71 -4.12
CA ALA A 24 -14.94 29.09 -3.57
C ALA A 24 -14.28 27.84 -2.98
N SER A 25 -13.42 27.18 -3.77
CA SER A 25 -12.53 26.15 -3.27
C SER A 25 -11.55 26.79 -2.27
N PRO A 26 -11.45 26.32 -1.02
CA PRO A 26 -10.45 26.81 -0.11
C PRO A 26 -9.07 26.46 -0.65
N MET A 27 -8.20 27.46 -0.70
CA MET A 27 -6.82 27.38 -1.17
C MET A 27 -6.15 26.14 -0.59
N LEU A 28 -5.63 25.29 -1.47
CA LEU A 28 -4.71 24.23 -1.11
C LEU A 28 -3.60 24.87 -0.28
N HIS A 29 -3.47 24.43 0.97
CA HIS A 29 -2.30 24.77 1.75
C HIS A 29 -1.10 24.15 1.02
N ASN A 30 -0.36 25.01 0.34
CA ASN A 30 0.97 24.69 -0.16
C ASN A 30 1.86 24.49 1.08
N HIS A 31 1.79 23.29 1.65
CA HIS A 31 2.80 22.85 2.58
C HIS A 31 4.10 22.79 1.79
N PRO A 32 5.11 23.61 2.13
CA PRO A 32 6.43 23.40 1.58
C PRO A 32 6.80 21.96 1.90
N VAL A 33 6.90 21.12 0.88
CA VAL A 33 7.62 19.86 0.97
C VAL A 33 9.07 20.23 1.17
N GLU A 34 9.38 20.60 2.41
CA GLU A 34 10.73 20.72 2.88
C GLU A 34 11.31 19.33 2.68
N SER A 35 11.99 19.20 1.56
CA SER A 35 12.74 18.02 1.20
C SER A 35 13.70 17.84 2.36
N LYS A 36 13.32 16.98 3.31
CA LYS A 36 14.18 16.56 4.42
C LYS A 36 15.44 16.09 3.72
N LYS A 37 16.43 16.99 3.65
CA LYS A 37 17.77 16.69 3.17
C LYS A 37 18.11 15.46 3.95
N LYS A 38 18.13 14.32 3.26
CA LYS A 38 18.51 13.04 3.85
C LYS A 38 19.88 13.36 4.40
N LYS A 39 20.01 13.62 5.71
CA LYS A 39 21.32 13.91 6.30
C LYS A 39 22.15 12.75 5.79
N LEU A 40 23.16 13.03 4.99
CA LEU A 40 24.08 12.01 4.50
C LEU A 40 24.71 11.48 5.79
N LEU A 41 24.07 10.45 6.34
CA LEU A 41 24.44 9.82 7.57
C LEU A 41 25.80 9.25 7.24
N ARG A 42 26.83 9.99 7.68
CA ARG A 42 28.25 9.61 7.65
C ARG A 42 28.35 8.09 7.61
N PRO A 43 28.97 7.50 6.57
CA PRO A 43 29.04 6.04 6.44
C PRO A 43 29.60 5.51 7.75
N ARG A 44 28.74 4.83 8.51
CA ARG A 44 29.08 4.36 9.84
C ARG A 44 30.01 3.18 9.60
N THR A 45 31.32 3.43 9.58
CA THR A 45 32.34 2.38 9.45
C THR A 45 32.06 1.35 10.54
N ILE A 46 31.54 0.19 10.13
CA ILE A 46 31.16 -0.87 11.05
C ILE A 46 32.46 -1.47 11.57
N LYS A 47 32.75 -1.29 12.86
CA LYS A 47 33.95 -1.81 13.50
C LYS A 47 33.88 -3.35 13.60
N ARG A 48 35.03 -4.01 13.61
CA ARG A 48 35.14 -5.45 13.91
C ARG A 48 34.81 -5.73 15.37
N CYS A 49 34.40 -6.95 15.66
CA CYS A 49 34.22 -7.43 17.02
C CYS A 49 35.53 -7.35 17.80
N THR A 50 35.49 -6.83 19.03
CA THR A 50 36.67 -6.68 19.90
C THR A 50 37.15 -8.01 20.50
N ALA A 51 36.32 -9.06 20.46
CA ALA A 51 36.73 -10.39 20.90
C ALA A 51 37.94 -10.92 20.11
N PRO A 52 38.90 -11.59 20.78
CA PRO A 52 40.09 -12.12 20.12
C PRO A 52 39.73 -13.10 19.01
N ALA A 53 40.44 -13.04 17.89
CA ALA A 53 40.22 -13.88 16.71
C ALA A 53 38.78 -13.86 16.14
N CYS A 54 37.98 -12.83 16.43
CA CYS A 54 36.64 -12.71 15.87
C CYS A 54 36.61 -11.80 14.64
N GLU A 55 36.30 -12.38 13.48
CA GLU A 55 36.20 -11.63 12.22
C GLU A 55 34.83 -11.00 12.00
N SER A 56 33.85 -11.32 12.86
CA SER A 56 32.51 -10.79 12.76
C SER A 56 32.46 -9.29 13.02
N PHE A 57 31.50 -8.61 12.40
CA PHE A 57 31.26 -7.20 12.64
C PHE A 57 30.59 -6.95 13.99
N ALA A 58 31.00 -5.87 14.65
CA ALA A 58 30.38 -5.40 15.88
C ALA A 58 28.99 -4.81 15.59
N ARG A 59 27.99 -5.25 16.37
CA ARG A 59 26.64 -4.68 16.33
C ARG A 59 26.47 -3.54 17.32
N SER A 60 26.94 -3.74 18.55
CA SER A 60 26.87 -2.74 19.62
C SER A 60 27.95 -3.03 20.65
N ARG A 61 28.37 -2.01 21.40
CA ARG A 61 29.39 -2.13 22.47
C ARG A 61 30.71 -2.77 22.01
N GLY A 62 31.04 -2.70 20.72
CA GLY A 62 32.24 -3.33 20.16
C GLY A 62 32.14 -4.84 19.91
N PHE A 63 31.00 -5.49 20.18
CA PHE A 63 30.87 -6.94 20.05
C PHE A 63 29.90 -7.36 18.94
N CYS A 64 30.11 -8.55 18.36
CA CYS A 64 29.20 -9.20 17.42
C CYS A 64 28.07 -9.93 18.18
N LYS A 65 27.06 -10.45 17.46
CA LYS A 65 25.91 -11.16 18.06
C LYS A 65 26.32 -12.25 19.05
N ALA A 66 27.34 -13.05 18.71
CA ALA A 66 27.83 -14.15 19.55
C ALA A 66 28.51 -13.62 20.82
N HIS A 67 29.30 -12.57 20.70
CA HIS A 67 30.10 -12.01 21.80
C HIS A 67 29.40 -10.90 22.60
N GLY A 68 28.06 -10.77 22.53
CA GLY A 68 27.31 -9.79 23.31
C GLY A 68 26.94 -8.48 22.61
N GLY A 69 27.12 -8.45 21.30
CA GLY A 69 26.59 -7.45 20.40
C GLY A 69 25.07 -7.51 20.29
N GLY A 70 24.39 -6.81 21.18
CA GLY A 70 22.95 -6.63 21.18
C GLY A 70 22.40 -6.34 22.57
N LYS A 71 21.08 -6.11 22.64
CA LYS A 71 20.36 -6.08 23.91
C LYS A 71 20.16 -7.50 24.44
N ARG A 72 20.26 -7.66 25.76
CA ARG A 72 19.99 -8.92 26.46
C ARG A 72 18.59 -8.87 27.06
N CYS A 73 18.04 -10.05 27.31
CA CYS A 73 16.80 -10.19 28.05
C CYS A 73 16.93 -9.52 29.43
N LYS A 74 15.90 -8.77 29.84
CA LYS A 74 15.82 -8.08 31.14
C LYS A 74 15.53 -9.02 32.30
N GLN A 75 15.00 -10.22 32.03
CA GLN A 75 14.79 -11.25 33.05
C GLN A 75 16.12 -11.58 33.75
N PRO A 76 16.14 -11.68 35.10
CA PRO A 76 17.33 -12.11 35.84
C PRO A 76 17.83 -13.46 35.32
N ASP A 77 19.15 -13.62 35.31
CA ASP A 77 19.86 -14.83 34.88
C ASP A 77 19.60 -15.27 33.42
N CYS A 78 18.98 -14.42 32.59
CA CYS A 78 18.74 -14.74 31.19
C CYS A 78 19.81 -14.11 30.27
N MET A 79 20.71 -14.95 29.76
CA MET A 79 21.72 -14.52 28.79
C MET A 79 21.22 -14.48 27.34
N LEU A 80 19.96 -14.83 27.07
CA LEU A 80 19.41 -14.81 25.71
C LEU A 80 19.25 -13.38 25.18
N SER A 81 19.34 -13.25 23.85
CA SER A 81 19.19 -11.96 23.17
C SER A 81 17.73 -11.48 23.16
N ASP A 82 17.56 -10.19 23.41
CA ASP A 82 16.29 -9.47 23.30
C ASP A 82 15.76 -9.55 21.86
N GLN A 83 14.53 -10.05 21.69
CA GLN A 83 13.83 -10.10 20.40
C GLN A 83 12.98 -8.85 20.12
N GLY A 84 13.02 -7.87 21.03
CA GLY A 84 12.19 -6.68 21.05
C GLY A 84 11.39 -6.61 22.35
N GLY A 85 11.25 -5.41 22.92
CA GLY A 85 10.53 -5.18 24.18
C GLY A 85 11.37 -5.45 25.44
N GLY A 86 12.63 -5.85 25.30
CA GLY A 86 13.52 -6.10 26.43
C GLY A 86 13.54 -7.55 26.90
N PHE A 87 12.91 -8.48 26.19
CA PHE A 87 12.84 -9.89 26.59
C PHE A 87 13.28 -10.80 25.45
N CYS A 88 13.76 -12.01 25.78
CA CYS A 88 14.03 -13.04 24.78
C CYS A 88 12.74 -13.76 24.38
N ILE A 89 12.80 -14.60 23.34
CA ILE A 89 11.65 -15.35 22.83
C ILE A 89 10.92 -16.16 23.92
N ARG A 90 11.67 -16.76 24.86
CA ARG A 90 11.12 -17.56 25.97
C ARG A 90 10.47 -16.70 27.05
N HIS A 91 10.96 -15.48 27.25
CA HIS A 91 10.42 -14.55 28.25
C HIS A 91 9.46 -13.53 27.63
N GLY A 92 8.88 -13.84 26.47
CA GLY A 92 7.84 -13.03 25.83
C GLY A 92 8.34 -11.91 24.92
N GLY A 93 9.61 -11.94 24.53
CA GLY A 93 10.20 -11.02 23.57
C GLY A 93 9.63 -11.12 22.16
N GLY A 94 9.69 -10.00 21.45
CA GLY A 94 9.18 -9.89 20.08
C GLY A 94 7.68 -9.61 20.00
N LYS A 95 7.18 -9.37 18.79
CA LYS A 95 5.75 -9.10 18.57
C LYS A 95 4.97 -10.42 18.56
N ARG A 96 3.75 -10.43 19.12
CA ARG A 96 2.83 -11.55 18.99
C ARG A 96 2.00 -11.42 17.72
N CYS A 97 1.52 -12.56 17.25
CA CYS A 97 0.54 -12.61 16.18
C CYS A 97 -0.72 -11.83 16.58
N GLU A 98 -1.24 -11.03 15.67
CA GLU A 98 -2.42 -10.18 15.95
C GLU A 98 -3.75 -10.95 15.91
N VAL A 99 -3.77 -12.12 15.29
CA VAL A 99 -4.93 -13.04 15.33
C VAL A 99 -5.26 -13.41 16.77
N GLU A 100 -6.52 -13.24 17.13
CA GLU A 100 -7.05 -13.54 18.46
C GLU A 100 -6.75 -14.99 18.88
N GLY A 101 -6.32 -15.16 20.14
CA GLY A 101 -5.92 -16.46 20.69
C GLY A 101 -4.59 -17.01 20.18
N CYS A 102 -3.88 -16.34 19.27
CA CYS A 102 -2.62 -16.83 18.74
C CYS A 102 -1.42 -16.42 19.60
N LEU A 103 -0.82 -17.38 20.31
CA LEU A 103 0.38 -17.12 21.14
C LEU A 103 1.70 -17.11 20.35
N LYS A 104 1.67 -17.44 19.05
CA LYS A 104 2.84 -17.51 18.18
C LYS A 104 3.43 -16.12 17.94
N SER A 105 4.75 -16.06 17.79
CA SER A 105 5.44 -14.80 17.46
C SER A 105 5.16 -14.38 16.02
N ALA A 106 4.95 -13.09 15.84
CA ALA A 106 4.84 -12.48 14.53
C ALA A 106 6.20 -12.49 13.83
N GLN A 107 6.20 -12.94 12.58
CA GLN A 107 7.37 -12.96 11.70
C GLN A 107 7.41 -11.69 10.87
N SER A 108 6.31 -11.36 10.21
CA SER A 108 6.14 -10.14 9.42
C SER A 108 4.71 -9.64 9.51
N ARG A 109 4.48 -8.36 9.20
CA ARG A 109 3.14 -7.73 9.15
C ARG A 109 2.24 -8.02 10.36
N ARG A 110 2.83 -8.18 11.56
CA ARG A 110 2.10 -8.52 12.80
C ARG A 110 1.53 -9.95 12.87
N PHE A 111 1.83 -10.81 11.90
CA PHE A 111 1.31 -12.17 11.85
C PHE A 111 2.40 -13.22 11.98
N CYS A 112 2.05 -14.38 12.55
CA CYS A 112 2.93 -15.54 12.60
C CYS A 112 2.98 -16.26 11.25
N LYS A 113 3.89 -17.22 11.09
CA LYS A 113 4.02 -18.02 9.85
C LYS A 113 2.68 -18.59 9.37
N ALA A 114 1.85 -19.11 10.27
CA ALA A 114 0.55 -19.70 9.93
C ALA A 114 -0.54 -18.68 9.56
N HIS A 115 -0.39 -17.42 9.96
CA HIS A 115 -1.41 -16.38 9.78
C HIS A 115 -0.95 -15.32 8.76
N GLY A 116 -0.07 -15.68 7.81
CA GLY A 116 0.41 -14.79 6.75
C GLY A 116 1.70 -14.03 7.04
N GLY A 117 2.44 -14.41 8.10
CA GLY A 117 3.75 -13.83 8.43
C GLY A 117 4.92 -14.41 7.63
N GLY A 118 4.72 -15.54 6.94
CA GLY A 118 5.73 -16.18 6.10
C GLY A 118 5.53 -15.96 4.59
N ASP A 119 4.31 -15.60 4.19
CA ASP A 119 3.93 -15.48 2.79
C ASP A 119 3.88 -14.01 2.41
N ALA A 120 4.93 -13.54 1.74
CA ALA A 120 4.70 -12.51 0.73
C ALA A 120 3.65 -13.10 -0.25
N ILE A 121 2.73 -12.27 -0.75
CA ILE A 121 1.75 -12.59 -1.81
C ILE A 121 0.66 -13.64 -1.50
N ARG A 122 -0.41 -13.24 -0.78
CA ARG A 122 -1.79 -13.69 -1.12
C ARG A 122 -2.94 -12.81 -0.59
N GLN A 123 -2.77 -11.49 -0.49
CA GLN A 123 -3.87 -10.59 -0.07
C GLN A 123 -4.42 -9.72 -1.21
N VAL A 124 -4.53 -10.25 -2.42
CA VAL A 124 -5.25 -9.58 -3.54
C VAL A 124 -6.16 -10.52 -4.35
N LYS A 125 -6.47 -11.73 -3.86
CA LYS A 125 -7.26 -12.70 -4.65
C LYS A 125 -8.74 -12.84 -4.26
N GLU A 126 -9.19 -12.18 -3.20
CA GLU A 126 -10.57 -12.34 -2.72
C GLU A 126 -11.47 -11.15 -3.09
N ALA A 127 -10.94 -9.92 -3.16
CA ALA A 127 -11.70 -8.73 -3.57
C ALA A 127 -11.97 -8.67 -5.10
N ASP A 128 -11.01 -9.09 -5.94
CA ASP A 128 -11.15 -9.08 -7.40
C ASP A 128 -11.88 -10.30 -7.99
N ALA A 129 -11.96 -11.41 -7.26
CA ALA A 129 -12.60 -12.64 -7.74
C ALA A 129 -14.14 -12.58 -7.68
N ALA A 130 -14.69 -11.88 -6.68
CA ALA A 130 -16.14 -11.69 -6.57
C ALA A 130 -16.71 -10.80 -7.70
N ALA A 131 -15.96 -9.78 -8.13
CA ALA A 131 -16.40 -8.86 -9.17
C ALA A 131 -16.44 -9.48 -10.58
N ARG A 132 -15.59 -10.47 -10.89
CA ARG A 132 -15.51 -11.10 -12.23
C ARG A 132 -16.58 -12.15 -12.51
N MET A 133 -17.28 -12.64 -11.48
CA MET A 133 -18.26 -13.74 -11.62
C MET A 133 -19.67 -13.24 -12.02
N GLU A 134 -19.99 -11.97 -11.77
CA GLU A 134 -21.32 -11.42 -12.07
C GLU A 134 -21.50 -11.12 -13.57
N GLU A 135 -20.44 -10.67 -14.25
CA GLU A 135 -20.49 -10.31 -15.68
C GLU A 135 -20.58 -11.53 -16.62
N ALA A 136 -20.10 -12.70 -16.19
CA ALA A 136 -20.16 -13.94 -16.98
C ALA A 136 -21.58 -14.54 -17.10
N ARG A 137 -22.55 -14.03 -16.35
CA ARG A 137 -23.94 -14.53 -16.36
C ARG A 137 -24.83 -13.88 -17.43
N GLY A 138 -24.37 -12.81 -18.10
CA GLY A 138 -25.23 -11.92 -18.92
C GLY A 138 -25.25 -12.12 -20.44
N THR A 139 -24.39 -12.94 -21.06
CA THR A 139 -24.21 -12.94 -22.54
C THR A 139 -24.49 -14.25 -23.26
N ARG A 140 -25.55 -14.98 -22.88
CA ARG A 140 -26.07 -16.08 -23.72
C ARG A 140 -27.28 -15.60 -24.52
N LYS A 141 -27.04 -14.79 -25.55
CA LYS A 141 -28.05 -14.56 -26.60
C LYS A 141 -28.33 -15.93 -27.25
N ARG A 142 -29.52 -16.48 -27.02
CA ARG A 142 -29.99 -17.73 -27.66
C ARG A 142 -29.99 -17.51 -29.18
N ALA A 143 -29.12 -18.23 -29.90
CA ALA A 143 -29.23 -18.34 -31.34
C ALA A 143 -30.50 -19.13 -31.66
N VAL A 144 -31.49 -18.47 -32.26
CA VAL A 144 -32.69 -19.13 -32.78
C VAL A 144 -32.28 -19.82 -34.10
N PRO A 145 -32.53 -21.12 -34.27
CA PRO A 145 -32.22 -21.79 -35.52
C PRO A 145 -33.11 -21.24 -36.63
N ILE A 146 -32.48 -20.79 -37.71
CA ILE A 146 -33.14 -20.27 -38.91
C ILE A 146 -33.86 -21.42 -39.59
N HIS A 147 -35.17 -21.24 -39.71
CA HIS A 147 -36.15 -22.14 -40.30
C HIS A 147 -35.75 -22.54 -41.74
N LEU A 148 -35.67 -23.85 -41.99
CA LEU A 148 -35.44 -24.49 -43.28
C LEU A 148 -36.67 -24.31 -44.17
N MET A 149 -36.53 -23.60 -45.29
CA MET A 149 -37.55 -23.49 -46.34
C MET A 149 -37.10 -24.24 -47.59
N VAL A 150 -38.07 -24.92 -48.25
CA VAL A 150 -38.20 -25.09 -49.73
C VAL A 150 -37.28 -26.20 -50.33
N GLN A 151 -37.76 -27.31 -50.91
CA GLN A 151 -38.78 -27.52 -51.95
C GLN A 151 -39.43 -28.92 -51.90
N GLY A 152 -40.76 -28.98 -52.11
CA GLY A 152 -41.47 -30.12 -52.68
C GLY A 152 -42.37 -29.61 -53.80
N GLN A 153 -42.01 -29.88 -55.05
CA GLN A 153 -42.87 -29.64 -56.22
C GLN A 153 -43.66 -30.91 -56.56
N ALA A 154 -44.82 -30.66 -57.15
CA ALA A 154 -45.92 -31.57 -57.46
C ALA A 154 -45.57 -32.73 -58.40
#